data_AF-F8E2J3-F1
#
_entry.id   AF-F8E2J3-F1
#
_cell.length_a   1.000
_cell.length_b   1.000
_cell.length_c   1.000
_cell.angle_alpha   90.00
_cell.angle_beta   90.00
_cell.angle_gamma   90.00
#
_symmetry.space_group_name_H-M   'P 1'
#
loop_
_entity.id
_entity.type
_entity.pdbx_description
1 polymer ?
#
loop_
_entity_poly.entity_id
_entity_poly.type
_entity_poly.pdbx_seq_one_letter_code
_entity_poly.pdbx_strand_id
1 'polypeptide(L)'
;MIPSNVDIDSIVASLSDAAIYVDPKFPRANKISQRELEGIIDNAEHGEAKEKFGKLKVVLIEQSLSGTGMRDVAQRIKDESNANTVIVRSPSGTAAVADGFSRYNLESNSHLASKGGAATGLQTYIQALDHHRAPEATVNIGGLIALVLSVAVAALAVRTLTSIGQA
;
A
#
# COMPACT_ATOMS: atom_id res chain seq x y z
N MET A 1 2.94 20.06 -14.42
CA MET A 1 2.01 19.99 -15.56
C MET A 1 1.71 18.54 -15.89
N ILE A 2 0.43 18.20 -16.03
CA ILE A 2 0.01 16.87 -16.51
C ILE A 2 0.32 16.78 -18.01
N PRO A 3 1.02 15.72 -18.47
CA PRO A 3 1.30 15.53 -19.88
C PRO A 3 0.03 15.40 -20.73
N SER A 4 0.00 16.02 -21.91
CA SER A 4 -1.18 16.07 -22.79
C SER A 4 -1.62 14.72 -23.35
N ASN A 5 -0.76 13.71 -23.25
CA ASN A 5 -1.05 12.33 -23.65
C ASN A 5 -1.70 11.49 -22.54
N VAL A 6 -1.96 12.08 -21.38
CA VAL A 6 -2.73 11.46 -20.28
C VAL A 6 -4.14 12.06 -20.29
N ASP A 7 -5.13 11.23 -20.59
CA ASP A 7 -6.54 11.62 -20.48
C ASP A 7 -6.99 11.57 -19.01
N ILE A 8 -6.57 12.59 -18.26
CA ILE A 8 -6.79 12.67 -16.82
C ILE A 8 -8.28 12.74 -16.46
N ASP A 9 -9.08 13.42 -17.27
CA ASP A 9 -10.52 13.58 -17.01
C ASP A 9 -11.24 12.22 -17.13
N SER A 10 -10.88 11.39 -18.11
CA SER A 10 -11.38 10.01 -18.21
C SER A 10 -10.94 9.12 -17.06
N ILE A 11 -9.71 9.30 -16.56
CA ILE A 11 -9.21 8.57 -15.38
C ILE A 11 -10.00 8.97 -14.13
N VAL A 12 -10.18 10.28 -13.91
CA VAL A 12 -10.97 10.80 -12.79
C VAL A 12 -12.41 10.31 -12.84
N ALA A 13 -13.05 10.35 -14.01
CA ALA A 13 -14.40 9.85 -14.21
C ALA A 13 -14.51 8.34 -13.88
N SER A 14 -13.54 7.55 -14.34
CA SER A 14 -13.48 6.10 -14.04
C SER A 14 -13.28 5.83 -12.55
N LEU A 15 -12.59 6.72 -11.84
CA LEU A 15 -12.34 6.65 -10.41
C LEU A 15 -13.44 7.29 -9.56
N SER A 16 -14.57 7.74 -10.11
CA SER A 16 -15.68 8.26 -9.29
C SER A 16 -16.14 7.21 -8.26
N ASP A 17 -16.47 6.02 -8.74
CA ASP A 17 -16.95 4.89 -7.93
C ASP A 17 -15.93 3.74 -7.78
N ALA A 18 -14.82 3.79 -8.52
CA ALA A 18 -13.77 2.77 -8.43
C ALA A 18 -12.57 3.21 -7.57
N ALA A 19 -11.93 2.26 -6.89
CA ALA A 19 -10.67 2.48 -6.21
C ALA A 19 -9.45 2.33 -7.13
N ILE A 20 -9.62 1.64 -8.27
CA ILE A 20 -8.51 1.27 -9.16
C ILE A 20 -8.84 1.68 -10.59
N TYR A 21 -7.85 2.27 -11.25
CA TYR A 21 -7.82 2.41 -12.70
C TYR A 21 -6.60 1.67 -13.25
N VAL A 22 -6.81 0.83 -14.26
CA VAL A 22 -5.73 0.18 -15.01
C VAL A 22 -5.88 0.55 -16.47
N ASP A 23 -4.90 1.27 -17.01
CA ASP A 23 -4.80 1.54 -18.44
C ASP A 23 -4.75 0.18 -19.17
N PRO A 24 -5.64 -0.08 -20.15
CA PRO A 24 -5.65 -1.31 -20.92
C PRO A 24 -4.30 -1.64 -21.59
N LYS A 25 -3.46 -0.62 -21.83
CA LYS A 25 -2.12 -0.76 -22.41
C LYS A 25 -1.02 -0.93 -21.35
N PHE A 26 -1.34 -0.84 -20.06
CA PHE A 26 -0.36 -1.01 -18.99
C PHE A 26 0.36 -2.36 -19.15
N PRO A 27 1.68 -2.45 -18.89
CA PRO A 27 2.41 -3.70 -19.03
C PRO A 27 1.75 -4.86 -18.28
N ARG A 28 1.36 -5.89 -19.04
CA ARG A 28 0.66 -7.08 -18.52
C ARG A 28 -0.67 -6.76 -17.83
N ALA A 29 -1.40 -5.72 -18.26
CA ALA A 29 -2.72 -5.36 -17.73
C ALA A 29 -3.67 -6.56 -17.64
N ASN A 30 -3.71 -7.41 -18.67
CA ASN A 30 -4.53 -8.62 -18.72
C ASN A 30 -4.16 -9.71 -17.69
N LYS A 31 -3.02 -9.58 -17.00
CA LYS A 31 -2.57 -10.48 -15.94
C LYS A 31 -2.71 -9.88 -14.54
N ILE A 32 -3.21 -8.64 -14.44
CA ILE A 32 -3.42 -7.98 -13.17
C ILE A 32 -4.74 -8.46 -12.59
N SER A 33 -4.67 -9.09 -11.42
CA SER A 33 -5.86 -9.48 -10.66
C SER A 33 -6.46 -8.24 -10.02
N GLN A 34 -7.62 -7.80 -10.52
CA GLN A 34 -8.35 -6.68 -9.92
C GLN A 34 -8.72 -6.98 -8.46
N ARG A 35 -9.21 -8.20 -8.19
CA ARG A 35 -9.55 -8.65 -6.83
C ARG A 35 -8.37 -8.57 -5.86
N GLU A 36 -7.16 -8.88 -6.32
CA GLU A 36 -5.95 -8.81 -5.49
C GLU A 36 -5.62 -7.36 -5.14
N LEU A 37 -5.68 -6.45 -6.12
CA LEU A 37 -5.50 -5.02 -5.89
C LEU A 37 -6.57 -4.45 -4.96
N GLU A 38 -7.84 -4.84 -5.13
CA GLU A 38 -8.94 -4.42 -4.26
C GLU A 38 -8.70 -4.90 -2.83
N GLY A 39 -8.26 -6.14 -2.62
CA GLY A 39 -7.91 -6.64 -1.29
C GLY A 39 -6.73 -5.89 -0.66
N ILE A 40 -5.75 -5.45 -1.45
CA ILE A 40 -4.65 -4.62 -0.94
C ILE A 40 -5.15 -3.25 -0.50
N ILE A 41 -6.05 -2.62 -1.28
CA ILE A 41 -6.64 -1.33 -0.95
C ILE A 41 -7.53 -1.45 0.28
N ASP A 42 -8.42 -2.46 0.32
CA ASP A 42 -9.31 -2.72 1.44
C ASP A 42 -8.54 -2.84 2.76
N ASN A 43 -7.43 -3.58 2.77
CA ASN A 43 -6.56 -3.67 3.95
C ASN A 43 -5.96 -2.31 4.38
N ALA A 44 -5.65 -1.41 3.44
CA ALA A 44 -5.11 -0.08 3.74
C ALA A 44 -6.19 0.90 4.23
N GLU A 45 -7.44 0.71 3.80
CA GLU A 45 -8.58 1.55 4.19
C GLU A 45 -9.27 1.10 5.50
N HIS A 46 -8.74 0.07 6.17
CA HIS A 46 -9.29 -0.48 7.41
C HIS A 46 -8.27 -0.49 8.56
N GLY A 47 -8.76 -0.74 9.78
CA GLY A 47 -7.93 -0.82 10.99
C GLY A 47 -7.12 0.45 11.27
N GLU A 48 -5.92 0.29 11.83
CA GLU A 48 -5.00 1.41 12.11
C GLU A 48 -4.45 2.07 10.84
N ALA A 49 -4.37 1.33 9.73
CA ALA A 49 -3.88 1.85 8.45
C ALA A 49 -4.81 2.93 7.88
N LYS A 50 -6.12 2.81 8.12
CA LYS A 50 -7.13 3.77 7.70
C LYS A 50 -6.82 5.21 8.13
N GLU A 51 -6.32 5.40 9.35
CA GLU A 51 -5.98 6.73 9.88
C GLU A 51 -4.85 7.41 9.08
N LYS A 52 -4.00 6.62 8.41
CA LYS A 52 -2.90 7.13 7.58
C LYS A 52 -3.28 7.24 6.10
N PHE A 53 -3.93 6.21 5.57
CA PHE A 53 -4.23 6.13 4.13
C PHE A 53 -5.55 6.80 3.76
N GLY A 54 -6.54 6.81 4.65
CA GLY A 54 -7.91 7.25 4.36
C GLY A 54 -8.49 6.50 3.16
N LYS A 55 -9.21 7.22 2.29
CA LYS A 55 -9.66 6.69 1.00
C LYS A 55 -8.48 6.62 0.02
N LEU A 56 -8.13 5.43 -0.44
CA LEU A 56 -6.99 5.13 -1.30
C LEU A 56 -7.44 4.83 -2.74
N LYS A 57 -6.81 5.49 -3.70
CA LYS A 57 -6.95 5.18 -5.12
C LYS A 57 -5.62 4.82 -5.77
N VAL A 58 -5.67 3.85 -6.69
CA VAL A 58 -4.50 3.35 -7.40
C VAL A 58 -4.72 3.47 -8.90
N VAL A 59 -3.75 4.06 -9.59
CA VAL A 59 -3.77 4.25 -11.03
C VAL A 59 -2.54 3.63 -11.65
N LEU A 60 -2.76 2.70 -12.57
CA LEU A 60 -1.70 2.08 -13.38
C LEU A 60 -1.81 2.64 -14.80
N ILE A 61 -0.85 3.45 -15.22
CA ILE A 61 -0.83 4.10 -16.54
C ILE A 61 0.31 3.56 -17.41
N GLU A 62 0.07 3.36 -18.71
CA GLU A 62 1.12 2.86 -19.61
C GLU A 62 2.20 3.91 -19.87
N GLN A 63 1.83 5.18 -19.87
CA GLN A 63 2.73 6.24 -20.31
C GLN A 63 3.90 6.41 -19.34
N SER A 64 5.12 6.43 -19.89
CA SER A 64 6.33 6.76 -19.14
C SER A 64 6.32 8.27 -18.81
N LEU A 65 6.12 8.60 -17.55
CA LEU A 65 6.05 9.98 -17.06
C LEU A 65 7.25 10.31 -16.17
N SER A 66 7.58 11.60 -16.07
CA SER A 66 8.51 12.07 -15.04
C SER A 66 7.89 11.95 -13.64
N GLY A 67 8.73 11.92 -12.60
CA GLY A 67 8.25 11.92 -11.21
C GLY A 67 7.29 13.06 -10.91
N THR A 68 7.59 14.27 -11.40
CA THR A 68 6.71 15.44 -11.28
C THR A 68 5.40 15.25 -12.03
N GLY A 69 5.43 14.74 -13.27
CA GLY A 69 4.21 14.49 -14.05
C GLY A 69 3.28 13.47 -13.38
N MET A 70 3.82 12.40 -12.80
CA MET A 70 3.03 11.43 -12.03
C MET A 70 2.44 12.05 -10.76
N ARG A 71 3.19 12.92 -10.07
CA ARG A 71 2.68 13.64 -8.89
C ARG A 71 1.53 14.58 -9.26
N ASP A 72 1.62 15.27 -10.40
CA ASP A 72 0.56 16.17 -10.85
C ASP A 72 -0.72 15.39 -11.20
N VAL A 73 -0.58 14.22 -11.83
CA VAL A 73 -1.70 13.28 -12.07
C VAL A 73 -2.31 12.83 -10.74
N ALA A 74 -1.47 12.38 -9.78
CA ALA A 74 -1.93 11.92 -8.48
C ALA A 74 -2.66 13.03 -7.70
N GLN A 75 -2.13 14.26 -7.73
CA GLN A 75 -2.74 15.43 -7.10
C GLN A 75 -4.10 15.74 -7.72
N ARG A 76 -4.17 15.79 -9.06
CA ARG A 76 -5.43 16.06 -9.76
C ARG A 76 -6.52 15.05 -9.43
N ILE A 77 -6.18 13.75 -9.41
CA ILE A 77 -7.13 12.71 -8.99
C ILE A 77 -7.55 12.92 -7.54
N LYS A 78 -6.61 13.22 -6.64
CA LYS A 78 -6.92 13.42 -5.22
C LYS A 78 -7.92 14.56 -5.04
N ASP A 79 -7.69 15.67 -5.73
CA ASP A 79 -8.51 16.89 -5.67
C ASP A 79 -9.94 16.65 -6.19
N GLU A 80 -10.14 15.70 -7.12
CA GLU A 80 -11.43 15.49 -7.80
C GLU A 80 -12.16 14.19 -7.42
N SER A 81 -11.56 13.31 -6.62
CA SER A 81 -12.12 11.96 -6.34
C SER A 81 -12.41 11.66 -4.86
N ASN A 82 -12.33 12.69 -4.00
CA ASN A 82 -12.45 12.60 -2.54
C ASN A 82 -11.46 11.59 -1.90
N ALA A 83 -10.35 11.29 -2.57
CA ALA A 83 -9.32 10.41 -2.04
C ALA A 83 -8.44 11.16 -1.03
N ASN A 84 -7.98 10.45 -0.01
CA ASN A 84 -6.93 10.92 0.90
C ASN A 84 -5.55 10.53 0.38
N THR A 85 -5.46 9.38 -0.29
CA THR A 85 -4.23 8.87 -0.89
C THR A 85 -4.46 8.47 -2.33
N VAL A 86 -3.56 8.90 -3.22
CA VAL A 86 -3.52 8.46 -4.61
C VAL A 86 -2.12 7.97 -4.95
N ILE A 87 -2.03 6.77 -5.50
CA ILE A 87 -0.80 6.15 -5.99
C ILE A 87 -0.89 6.01 -7.50
N VAL A 88 0.05 6.60 -8.22
CA VAL A 88 0.18 6.49 -9.68
C VAL A 88 1.44 5.70 -10.00
N ARG A 89 1.29 4.60 -10.73
CA ARG A 89 2.39 3.78 -11.21
C ARG A 89 2.43 3.77 -12.74
N SER A 90 3.63 3.94 -13.26
CA SER A 90 3.96 3.84 -14.68
C SER A 90 5.14 2.88 -14.88
N PRO A 91 5.54 2.58 -16.13
CA PRO A 91 6.78 1.86 -16.39
C PRO A 91 8.04 2.60 -15.89
N SER A 92 8.01 3.93 -15.80
CA SER A 92 9.15 4.74 -15.34
C SER A 92 9.28 4.81 -13.82
N GLY A 93 8.22 4.48 -13.07
CA GLY A 93 8.28 4.47 -11.61
C GLY A 93 6.92 4.60 -10.95
N THR A 94 6.91 5.20 -9.76
CA THR A 94 5.70 5.43 -8.97
C THR A 94 5.80 6.76 -8.28
N ALA A 95 4.69 7.49 -8.22
CA ALA A 95 4.52 8.64 -7.37
C ALA A 95 3.21 8.53 -6.60
N ALA A 96 3.19 9.13 -5.41
CA ALA A 96 1.99 9.17 -4.59
C ALA A 96 1.80 10.57 -3.99
N VAL A 97 0.54 10.88 -3.70
CA VAL A 97 0.13 12.05 -2.93
C VAL A 97 -0.81 11.55 -1.84
N ALA A 98 -0.55 11.92 -0.59
CA ALA A 98 -1.35 11.50 0.55
C ALA A 98 -1.45 12.60 1.59
N ASP A 99 -2.57 12.65 2.32
CA ASP A 99 -2.74 13.56 3.47
C ASP A 99 -1.94 13.08 4.70
N GLY A 100 -1.91 11.77 4.94
CA GLY A 100 -1.33 11.17 6.15
C GLY A 100 0.16 10.83 6.06
N PHE A 101 0.84 11.11 4.94
CA PHE A 101 2.27 10.81 4.76
C PHE A 101 3.06 12.04 4.33
N SER A 102 4.26 12.19 4.88
CA SER A 102 5.20 13.19 4.39
C SER A 102 5.63 12.87 2.96
N ARG A 103 5.91 13.90 2.18
CA ARG A 103 6.48 13.75 0.84
C ARG A 103 7.73 12.86 0.83
N TYR A 104 8.61 13.06 1.83
CA TYR A 104 9.83 12.27 1.96
C TYR A 104 9.52 10.78 2.12
N ASN A 105 8.57 10.43 2.99
CA ASN A 105 8.18 9.02 3.21
C ASN A 105 7.65 8.36 1.94
N LEU A 106 6.84 9.09 1.16
CA LEU A 106 6.30 8.61 -0.11
C LEU A 106 7.40 8.39 -1.16
N GLU A 107 8.32 9.35 -1.31
CA GLU A 107 9.36 9.30 -2.34
C GLU A 107 10.48 8.32 -2.01
N SER A 108 10.91 8.22 -0.74
CA SER A 108 11.98 7.30 -0.32
C SER A 108 11.61 5.83 -0.52
N ASN A 109 10.33 5.50 -0.39
CA ASN A 109 9.81 4.14 -0.55
C ASN A 109 9.29 3.84 -1.97
N SER A 110 9.21 4.82 -2.86
CA SER A 110 8.59 4.68 -4.21
C SER A 110 9.17 3.54 -5.05
N HIS A 111 10.47 3.26 -4.91
CA HIS A 111 11.15 2.17 -5.62
C HIS A 111 10.59 0.77 -5.28
N LEU A 112 9.98 0.62 -4.10
CA LEU A 112 9.37 -0.65 -3.66
C LEU A 112 8.13 -1.00 -4.47
N ALA A 113 7.43 0.00 -5.00
CA ALA A 113 6.27 -0.19 -5.86
C ALA A 113 6.61 -0.92 -7.16
N SER A 114 7.89 -0.94 -7.57
CA SER A 114 8.36 -1.66 -8.75
C SER A 114 8.79 -3.10 -8.47
N LYS A 115 8.75 -3.58 -7.23
CA LYS A 115 9.17 -4.94 -6.88
C LYS A 115 8.13 -5.97 -7.34
N GLY A 116 8.51 -6.80 -8.31
CA GLY A 116 7.63 -7.86 -8.82
C GLY A 116 6.47 -7.32 -9.66
N GLY A 117 5.30 -7.95 -9.54
CA GLY A 117 4.10 -7.59 -10.29
C GLY A 117 3.45 -6.27 -9.84
N ALA A 118 2.34 -5.91 -10.49
CA ALA A 118 1.51 -4.77 -10.11
C ALA A 118 1.10 -4.83 -8.62
N ALA A 119 0.45 -5.94 -8.25
CA ALA A 119 -0.05 -6.17 -6.90
C ALA A 119 1.06 -6.35 -5.87
N THR A 120 2.05 -7.22 -6.12
CA THR A 120 3.19 -7.42 -5.21
C THR A 120 3.93 -6.12 -4.90
N GLY A 121 4.20 -5.31 -5.92
CA GLY A 121 4.87 -4.03 -5.76
C GLY A 121 4.04 -3.06 -4.94
N LEU A 122 2.76 -2.93 -5.26
CA LEU A 122 1.82 -2.09 -4.52
C LEU A 122 1.74 -2.49 -3.03
N GLN A 123 1.58 -3.80 -2.76
CA GLN A 123 1.53 -4.33 -1.40
C GLN A 123 2.82 -4.02 -0.65
N THR A 124 3.98 -4.23 -1.28
CA THR A 124 5.28 -3.94 -0.67
C THR A 124 5.43 -2.46 -0.35
N TYR A 125 4.97 -1.58 -1.23
CA TYR A 125 5.01 -0.14 -1.03
C TYR A 125 4.09 0.31 0.10
N ILE A 126 2.83 -0.12 0.11
CA ILE A 126 1.86 0.19 1.17
C ILE A 126 2.35 -0.30 2.52
N GLN A 127 2.86 -1.53 2.60
CA GLN A 127 3.44 -2.06 3.83
C GLN A 127 4.62 -1.21 4.31
N ALA A 128 5.51 -0.80 3.42
CA ALA A 128 6.64 0.04 3.80
C ALA A 128 6.23 1.43 4.30
N LEU A 129 5.19 2.02 3.71
CA LEU A 129 4.60 3.28 4.17
C LEU A 129 3.96 3.12 5.55
N ASP A 130 3.21 2.05 5.77
CA ASP A 130 2.54 1.81 7.05
C ASP A 130 3.53 1.56 8.20
N HIS A 131 4.63 0.84 7.93
CA HIS A 131 5.66 0.50 8.91
C HIS A 131 6.72 1.59 9.10
N HIS A 132 6.80 2.60 8.23
CA HIS A 132 7.61 3.80 8.47
C HIS A 132 6.96 4.67 9.56
N ARG A 133 7.10 4.23 10.81
CA ARG A 133 7.08 5.17 11.95
C ARG A 133 8.30 6.08 11.78
N ALA A 134 8.14 7.38 12.03
CA ALA A 134 9.28 8.22 12.44
C ALA A 134 10.11 7.45 13.50
N PRO A 135 11.44 7.66 13.59
CA PRO A 135 12.35 6.76 14.32
C PRO A 135 12.00 6.64 15.81
N GLU A 136 11.09 5.74 16.15
CA GLU A 136 10.66 5.38 17.49
C GLU A 136 10.33 3.88 17.47
N ALA A 137 11.31 3.10 17.90
CA ALA A 137 11.26 1.70 18.33
C ALA A 137 10.40 0.71 17.51
N THR A 138 11.07 -0.02 16.62
CA THR A 138 10.59 -1.26 15.98
C THR A 138 10.15 -2.29 17.04
N VAL A 139 8.83 -2.43 17.28
CA VAL A 139 8.30 -3.63 17.94
C VAL A 139 7.95 -4.62 16.84
N ASN A 140 8.80 -5.63 16.70
CA ASN A 140 8.65 -6.70 15.72
C ASN A 140 7.47 -7.61 16.13
N ILE A 141 6.30 -7.41 15.54
CA ILE A 141 5.06 -8.15 15.87
C ILE A 141 5.23 -9.66 15.66
N GLY A 142 6.06 -10.09 14.71
CA GLY A 142 6.42 -11.50 14.54
C GLY A 142 7.19 -12.09 15.74
N GLY A 143 8.00 -11.27 16.40
CA GLY A 143 8.65 -11.64 17.67
C GLY A 143 7.66 -11.70 18.83
N LEU A 144 6.65 -10.83 18.85
CA LEU A 144 5.63 -10.79 19.91
C LEU A 144 4.76 -12.06 19.90
N ILE A 145 4.35 -12.54 18.72
CA ILE A 145 3.58 -13.79 18.58
C ILE A 145 4.43 -15.00 18.98
N ALA A 146 5.69 -15.05 18.56
CA ALA A 146 6.61 -16.12 18.95
C ALA A 146 6.90 -16.12 20.48
N LEU A 147 6.97 -14.94 21.11
CA LEU A 147 7.16 -14.80 22.56
C LEU A 147 5.92 -15.24 23.35
N VAL A 148 4.71 -14.85 22.90
CA VAL A 148 3.46 -15.27 23.56
C VAL A 148 3.29 -16.79 23.47
N LEU A 149 3.64 -17.38 22.32
CA LEU A 149 3.59 -18.84 22.15
C LEU A 149 4.64 -19.56 23.00
N SER A 150 5.87 -19.03 23.13
CA SER A 150 6.90 -19.67 23.95
C SER A 150 6.59 -19.63 25.44
N VAL A 151 6.03 -18.52 25.95
CA VAL A 151 5.55 -18.41 27.34
C VAL A 151 4.39 -19.37 27.60
N ALA A 152 3.45 -19.51 26.66
CA ALA A 152 2.34 -20.46 26.80
C ALA A 152 2.82 -21.92 26.84
N VAL A 153 3.78 -22.29 25.99
CA VAL A 153 4.37 -23.64 25.95
C VAL A 153 5.16 -23.93 27.24
N ALA A 154 5.95 -22.98 27.73
CA ALA A 154 6.71 -23.13 28.97
C ALA A 154 5.78 -23.29 30.19
N ALA A 155 4.72 -22.47 30.28
CA ALA A 155 3.74 -22.58 31.36
C ALA A 155 2.99 -23.92 31.36
N LEU A 156 2.70 -24.47 30.17
CA LEU A 156 2.06 -25.78 30.05
C LEU A 156 2.99 -26.92 30.49
N ALA A 157 4.28 -26.86 30.14
CA ALA A 157 5.27 -27.86 30.51
C ALA A 157 5.55 -27.89 32.03
N VAL A 158 5.62 -26.72 32.67
CA VAL A 158 5.81 -26.64 34.14
C VAL A 158 4.60 -27.24 34.86
N ARG A 159 3.38 -26.98 34.38
CA ARG A 159 2.15 -27.48 34.98
C ARG A 159 2.04 -29.01 34.95
N THR A 160 2.48 -29.66 33.86
CA THR A 160 2.47 -31.13 33.73
C THR A 160 3.55 -31.80 34.59
N LEU A 161 4.72 -31.18 34.74
CA LEU A 161 5.78 -31.66 35.64
C LEU A 161 5.36 -31.60 37.11
N THR A 162 4.68 -30.54 37.54
CA THR A 162 4.15 -30.44 38.91
C THR A 162 3.01 -31.40 39.21
N SER A 163 2.20 -31.80 38.22
CA SER A 163 1.11 -32.75 38.44
C SER A 163 1.58 -34.21 38.53
N ILE A 164 2.75 -34.53 37.98
CA ILE A 164 3.33 -35.89 38.03
C ILE A 164 4.14 -36.11 39.32
N GLY A 165 4.70 -35.06 39.92
CA GLY A 165 5.44 -35.14 41.20
C GLY A 165 4.56 -35.16 42.46
N GLN A 166 3.24 -35.26 42.33
CA GLN A 166 2.27 -35.31 43.44
C GLN A 166 1.37 -36.56 43.39
N ALA A 167 1.72 -37.56 42.55
CA ALA A 167 1.04 -38.84 42.45
C ALA A 167 1.90 -39.97 43.04
#